data_AF-A0A933RTS4-F1
#
_entry.id   AF-A0A933RTS4-F1
#
_cell.length_a   1.000
_cell.length_b   1.000
_cell.length_c   1.000
_cell.angle_alpha   90.00
_cell.angle_beta   90.00
_cell.angle_gamma   90.00
#
_symmetry.space_group_name_H-M   'P 1'
#
loop_
_entity.id
_entity.type
_entity.pdbx_description
1 polymer ?
#
loop_
_entity_poly.entity_id
_entity_poly.type
_entity_poly.pdbx_seq_one_letter_code
_entity_poly.pdbx_strand_id
1 'polypeptide(L)' 'MDKFVREENLKLYRRLLSQTHDEDRRRVLKQLIASLNDRERSDRTDA' A
#
# COMPACT_ATOMS: atom_id res chain seq x y z
N MET A 1 4.87 16.28 0.04
CA MET A 1 5.20 15.34 1.14
C MET A 1 4.53 13.99 0.89
N ASP A 2 3.23 13.99 0.63
CA ASP A 2 2.37 12.78 0.60
C ASP A 2 2.78 11.70 -0.39
N LYS A 3 3.32 12.07 -1.56
CA LYS A 3 3.82 11.10 -2.54
C LYS A 3 4.99 10.27 -2.00
N PHE A 4 5.94 10.91 -1.31
CA PHE A 4 7.10 10.22 -0.73
C PHE A 4 6.67 9.25 0.37
N VAL A 5 5.81 9.70 1.29
CA VAL A 5 5.27 8.85 2.37
C VAL A 5 4.51 7.66 1.81
N ARG A 6 3.71 7.87 0.75
CA ARG A 6 2.99 6.79 0.06
C ARG A 6 3.95 5.75 -0.54
N GLU A 7 4.98 6.21 -1.25
CA GLU A 7 5.97 5.32 -1.87
C GLU A 7 6.73 4.48 -0.84
N GLU A 8 7.15 5.10 0.27
CA GLU A 8 7.81 4.40 1.38
C GLU A 8 6.87 3.40 2.07
N ASN A 9 5.60 3.75 2.28
CA ASN A 9 4.60 2.83 2.81
C ASN A 9 4.39 1.62 1.90
N LEU A 10 4.29 1.83 0.57
CA LEU A 10 4.17 0.74 -0.39
C LEU A 10 5.37 -0.20 -0.37
N LYS A 11 6.60 0.33 -0.29
CA LYS A 11 7.83 -0.47 -0.15
C LYS A 11 7.79 -1.30 1.13
N LEU A 12 7.42 -0.69 2.25
CA LEU A 12 7.32 -1.35 3.55
C LEU A 12 6.29 -2.49 3.52
N TYR A 13 5.08 -2.23 3.03
CA TYR A 13 4.00 -3.22 3.01
C TYR A 13 4.32 -4.40 2.08
N ARG A 14 4.94 -4.15 0.92
CA ARG A 14 5.38 -5.22 0.02
C ARG A 14 6.46 -6.10 0.67
N ARG A 15 7.41 -5.49 1.38
CA ARG A 15 8.43 -6.23 2.13
C ARG A 15 7.79 -7.10 3.22
N LEU A 16 6.91 -6.54 4.04
CA LEU A 16 6.19 -7.29 5.08
C LEU A 16 5.34 -8.43 4.48
N LEU A 17 4.72 -8.20 3.33
CA LEU A 17 3.93 -9.21 2.63
C LEU A 17 4.77 -10.40 2.18
N SER A 18 6.00 -10.15 1.70
CA SER A 18 6.94 -11.21 1.31
C SER A 18 7.49 -12.03 2.49
N GLN A 19 7.47 -11.45 3.70
CA GLN A 19 8.04 -12.05 4.90
C GLN A 19 7.00 -12.73 5.79
N THR A 20 5.70 -12.50 5.54
CA THR A 20 4.64 -13.03 6.39
C THR A 20 4.09 -14.38 5.88
N HIS A 21 4.02 -15.33 6.80
CA HIS A 21 3.37 -16.64 6.61
C HIS A 21 1.96 -16.67 7.25
N ASP A 22 1.56 -15.58 7.90
CA ASP A 22 0.25 -15.41 8.51
C ASP A 22 -0.74 -14.90 7.45
N GLU A 23 -1.80 -15.67 7.21
CA GLU A 23 -2.79 -15.38 6.16
C GLU A 23 -3.66 -14.15 6.48
N ASP A 24 -3.92 -13.86 7.76
CA ASP A 24 -4.67 -12.67 8.16
C ASP A 24 -3.84 -11.41 7.95
N ARG A 25 -2.56 -11.44 8.34
CA ARG A 25 -1.61 -10.35 8.05
C ARG A 25 -1.45 -10.14 6.55
N ARG A 26 -1.36 -11.22 5.77
CA ARG A 26 -1.30 -11.18 4.32
C ARG A 26 -2.54 -10.50 3.72
N ARG A 27 -3.73 -10.81 4.22
CA ARG A 27 -4.99 -10.18 3.79
C ARG A 27 -4.99 -8.68 4.08
N VAL A 28 -4.63 -8.28 5.30
CA VAL A 28 -4.59 -6.86 5.69
C VAL A 28 -3.58 -6.08 4.85
N LEU A 29 -2.37 -6.62 4.63
CA LEU A 29 -1.34 -5.97 3.82
C LEU A 29 -1.79 -5.78 2.37
N LYS A 30 -2.48 -6.76 1.78
CA LYS A 30 -3.07 -6.63 0.42
C LYS A 30 -4.11 -5.50 0.38
N GLN A 31 -4.97 -5.40 1.38
CA GLN A 31 -5.98 -4.33 1.47
C GLN A 31 -5.32 -2.96 1.58
N LEU A 32 -4.31 -2.80 2.45
CA LEU A 32 -3.59 -1.53 2.60
C LEU A 32 -2.91 -1.09 1.30
N ILE A 33 -2.27 -2.02 0.57
CA ILE A 33 -1.65 -1.74 -0.72
C ILE A 33 -2.70 -1.30 -1.76
N ALA A 34 -3.85 -1.98 -1.81
CA ALA A 34 -4.93 -1.61 -2.71
C ALA A 34 -5.45 -0.20 -2.43
N SER A 35 -5.77 0.11 -1.16
CA SER A 35 -6.25 1.44 -0.74
C SER A 35 -5.28 2.56 -1.08
N LEU A 36 -3.96 2.32 -0.96
CA LEU A 36 -2.95 3.32 -1.32
C LEU A 36 -2.88 3.57 -2.84
N ASN A 37 -3.03 2.53 -3.67
CA ASN A 37 -3.02 2.67 -5.12
C ASN A 37 -4.31 3.32 -5.65
N ASP A 38 -5.44 3.04 -5.01
CA ASP A 38 -6.72 3.64 -5.39
C ASP A 38 -6.76 5.12 -5.05
N ARG A 39 -6.20 5.51 -3.89
CA ARG A 39 -6.02 6.93 -3.53
C ARG A 39 -5.13 7.68 -4.53
N GLU A 40 -4.05 7.05 -5.02
CA GLU A 40 -3.22 7.65 -6.07
C GLU A 40 -3.96 7.85 -7.40
N ARG A 41 -4.91 6.96 -7.74
CA ARG A 41 -5.73 7.11 -8.95
C ARG A 41 -6.75 8.22 -8.81
N SER A 42 -7.39 8.35 -7.65
CA SER A 42 -8.28 9.47 -7.35
C SER A 42 -7.54 10.81 -7.41
N ASP A 43 -6.40 10.93 -6.73
CA ASP A 43 -5.59 12.17 -6.72
C ASP A 43 -5.10 12.59 -8.11
N ARG A 44 -4.99 11.66 -9.07
CA ARG A 44 -4.62 11.94 -10.48
C ARG A 44 -5.79 12.34 -11.37
N THR A 45 -7.02 12.01 -10.98
CA THR A 45 -8.22 12.31 -11.77
C THR A 45 -8.77 13.71 -11.42
N ASP A 46 -8.48 14.19 -10.21
CA ASP A 46 -8.90 15.49 -9.68
C ASP A 46 -7.84 16.61 -9.84
N ALA A 47 -6.72 16.34 -10.51
CA ALA A 47 -5.58 17.26 -10.71
C ALA A 47 -5.40 17.61 -12.19
#